data_AF-A0A7Y1UC48-F1
#
_entry.id   AF-A0A7Y1UC48-F1
#
_cell.length_a   1.000
_cell.length_b   1.000
_cell.length_c   1.000
_cell.angle_alpha   90.00
_cell.angle_beta   90.00
_cell.angle_gamma   90.00
#
_symmetry.space_group_name_H-M   'P 1'
#
loop_
_entity.id
_entity.type
_entity.pdbx_description
1 polymer ?
#
loop_
_entity_poly.entity_id
_entity_poly.type
_entity_poly.pdbx_seq_one_letter_code
_entity_poly.pdbx_strand_id
1 'polypeptide(L)'
;EYDVIILSAKESTGLKRWLIENGYKIPEQAEEVLDPYIKNKLKFFVVKVDKEKIPSGQTDYLRPLQIEYRSDRFMLPIRLGMANADGEQDMIVYAFTRQGRIECTNYRTVKIPTDRNIPKFVKDKGRFGEFYKDLFAMAHDREGRNSVFLEYAWNVTPNFGMKCDPCVGPPPMYQEFVDAGADWVDPNNAWSSSIFFTRLHVRYSREEFPQDLFFQVTPNAEQSQGRYIITNPATGDMSCQQGQDYLRDLEFRRKREVDELAALTGWNDPRYARYIYEYSDRIHEPNRGSMIPFVPAPGDSNGPGGGSWQAIVGLLAFSLFSIFWLFYGARPKHVAK
;
A
#
# COMPACT_ATOMS: atom_id res chain seq x y z
N GLU A 1 -9.79 -32.76 -6.51
CA GLU A 1 -9.67 -31.87 -5.33
C GLU A 1 -10.94 -31.10 -5.05
N TYR A 2 -11.73 -30.73 -6.07
CA TYR A 2 -12.94 -29.92 -5.88
C TYR A 2 -14.17 -30.57 -6.51
N ASP A 3 -15.29 -30.50 -5.80
CA ASP A 3 -16.62 -30.70 -6.37
C ASP A 3 -17.31 -29.33 -6.44
N VAL A 4 -17.69 -28.93 -7.64
CA VAL A 4 -18.19 -27.59 -7.96
C VAL A 4 -19.65 -27.66 -8.36
N ILE A 5 -20.49 -26.84 -7.74
CA ILE A 5 -21.92 -26.74 -8.05
C ILE A 5 -22.27 -25.26 -8.23
N ILE A 6 -23.00 -24.96 -9.30
CA ILE A 6 -23.55 -23.63 -9.54
C ILE A 6 -25.02 -23.65 -9.14
N LEU A 7 -25.36 -22.85 -8.13
CA LEU A 7 -26.72 -22.72 -7.65
C LEU A 7 -27.31 -21.39 -8.12
N SER A 8 -28.58 -21.43 -8.49
CA SER A 8 -29.41 -20.24 -8.60
C SER A 8 -30.55 -20.35 -7.62
N ALA A 9 -30.67 -19.37 -6.74
CA ALA A 9 -31.75 -19.33 -5.76
C ALA A 9 -32.79 -18.30 -6.21
N LYS A 10 -34.06 -18.69 -6.17
CA LYS A 10 -35.19 -17.73 -6.21
C LYS A 10 -35.52 -17.21 -4.80
N GLU A 11 -35.16 -17.96 -3.76
CA GLU A 11 -35.43 -17.68 -2.35
C GLU A 11 -34.21 -18.02 -1.49
N SER A 12 -33.87 -17.15 -0.52
CA SER A 12 -32.72 -17.30 0.41
C SER A 12 -32.83 -18.50 1.33
N THR A 13 -34.03 -18.76 1.82
CA THR A 13 -34.32 -19.92 2.67
C THR A 13 -34.03 -21.24 1.93
N GLY A 14 -34.33 -21.32 0.63
CA GLY A 14 -34.08 -22.51 -0.18
C GLY A 14 -32.59 -22.82 -0.35
N LEU A 15 -31.77 -21.79 -0.58
CA LEU A 15 -30.32 -21.93 -0.69
C LEU A 15 -29.68 -22.36 0.63
N LYS A 16 -30.04 -21.68 1.73
CA LYS A 16 -29.53 -22.03 3.07
C LYS A 16 -29.90 -23.46 3.43
N ARG A 17 -31.16 -23.86 3.23
CA ARG A 17 -31.62 -25.22 3.52
C ARG A 17 -30.83 -26.26 2.72
N TRP A 18 -30.66 -26.05 1.41
CA TRP A 18 -29.87 -26.95 0.58
C TRP A 18 -28.43 -27.06 1.08
N LEU A 19 -27.80 -25.94 1.43
CA LEU A 19 -26.44 -25.93 1.96
C LEU A 19 -26.33 -26.69 3.29
N ILE A 20 -27.27 -26.50 4.23
CA ILE A 20 -27.30 -27.24 5.50
C ILE A 20 -27.54 -28.75 5.26
N GLU A 21 -28.51 -29.09 4.41
CA GLU A 21 -28.82 -30.49 4.04
C GLU A 21 -27.62 -31.20 3.38
N ASN A 22 -26.76 -30.45 2.68
CA ASN A 22 -25.55 -30.96 2.06
C ASN A 22 -24.29 -30.85 2.96
N GLY A 23 -24.48 -30.55 4.24
CA GLY A 23 -23.44 -30.56 5.27
C GLY A 23 -22.52 -29.33 5.27
N TYR A 24 -22.91 -28.24 4.62
CA TYR A 24 -22.16 -26.98 4.68
C TYR A 24 -22.45 -26.25 5.99
N LYS A 25 -21.39 -25.75 6.64
CA LYS A 25 -21.51 -24.87 7.80
C LYS A 25 -21.80 -23.46 7.31
N ILE A 26 -22.87 -22.86 7.82
CA ILE A 26 -23.30 -21.52 7.45
C ILE A 26 -23.50 -20.73 8.75
N PRO A 27 -23.02 -19.48 8.82
CA PRO A 27 -23.17 -18.66 10.01
C PRO A 27 -24.64 -18.29 10.20
N GLU A 28 -25.08 -18.10 11.44
CA GLU A 28 -26.50 -17.86 11.75
C GLU A 28 -27.07 -16.65 10.97
N GLN A 29 -26.24 -15.62 10.79
CA GLN A 29 -26.57 -14.37 10.09
C GLN A 29 -26.44 -14.47 8.56
N ALA A 30 -26.15 -15.64 7.99
CA ALA A 30 -25.96 -15.76 6.55
C ALA A 30 -27.21 -15.45 5.73
N GLU A 31 -28.42 -15.66 6.26
CA GLU A 31 -29.66 -15.33 5.52
C GLU A 31 -29.71 -13.85 5.15
N GLU A 32 -29.41 -12.98 6.11
CA GLU A 32 -29.36 -11.53 5.93
C GLU A 32 -28.30 -11.13 4.89
N VAL A 33 -27.16 -11.82 4.90
CA VAL A 33 -26.06 -11.56 3.98
C VAL A 33 -26.35 -12.11 2.58
N LEU A 34 -27.06 -13.24 2.47
CA LEU A 34 -27.42 -13.87 1.20
C LEU A 34 -28.56 -13.17 0.47
N ASP A 35 -29.52 -12.59 1.21
CA ASP A 35 -30.74 -12.00 0.66
C ASP A 35 -30.48 -10.94 -0.43
N PRO A 36 -29.55 -9.98 -0.26
CA PRO A 36 -29.21 -9.02 -1.30
C PRO A 36 -28.68 -9.66 -2.58
N TYR A 37 -27.89 -10.72 -2.49
CA TYR A 37 -27.35 -11.41 -3.68
C TYR A 37 -28.44 -12.14 -4.45
N ILE A 38 -29.43 -12.69 -3.73
CA ILE A 38 -30.57 -13.42 -4.31
C ILE A 38 -31.54 -12.47 -4.99
N LYS A 39 -31.87 -11.35 -4.33
CA LYS A 39 -32.67 -10.27 -4.93
C LYS A 39 -32.00 -9.71 -6.19
N ASN A 40 -30.67 -9.64 -6.18
CA ASN A 40 -29.87 -9.25 -7.34
C ASN A 40 -29.67 -10.37 -8.38
N LYS A 41 -30.26 -11.55 -8.19
CA LYS A 41 -30.22 -12.70 -9.10
C LYS A 41 -28.81 -13.22 -9.39
N LEU A 42 -27.88 -13.04 -8.45
CA LEU A 42 -26.54 -13.61 -8.57
C LEU A 42 -26.58 -15.14 -8.49
N LYS A 43 -25.59 -15.78 -9.10
CA LYS A 43 -25.35 -17.22 -9.00
C LYS A 43 -24.37 -17.49 -7.88
N PHE A 44 -24.54 -18.62 -7.21
CA PHE A 44 -23.66 -19.06 -6.13
C PHE A 44 -22.78 -20.18 -6.64
N PHE A 45 -21.47 -19.95 -6.59
CA PHE A 45 -20.47 -20.96 -6.91
C PHE A 45 -20.06 -21.65 -5.62
N VAL A 46 -20.56 -22.87 -5.42
CA VAL A 46 -20.28 -23.66 -4.23
C VAL A 46 -19.20 -24.66 -4.56
N VAL A 47 -18.12 -24.61 -3.79
CA VAL A 47 -16.97 -25.48 -3.97
C VAL A 47 -16.72 -26.27 -2.70
N LYS A 48 -16.75 -27.60 -2.82
CA LYS A 48 -16.41 -28.52 -1.73
C LYS A 48 -15.03 -29.11 -1.99
N VAL A 49 -14.17 -29.08 -0.97
CA VAL A 49 -12.87 -29.74 -1.03
C VAL A 49 -13.05 -31.23 -0.80
N ASP A 50 -12.60 -32.01 -1.77
CA ASP A 50 -12.55 -33.46 -1.72
C ASP A 50 -11.11 -33.90 -1.42
N LYS A 51 -10.90 -34.33 -0.17
CA LYS A 51 -9.60 -34.75 0.36
C LYS A 51 -9.09 -36.05 -0.25
N GLU A 52 -9.96 -36.92 -0.73
CA GLU A 52 -9.57 -38.20 -1.33
C GLU A 52 -8.93 -38.00 -2.71
N LYS A 53 -9.29 -36.90 -3.39
CA LYS A 53 -8.73 -36.48 -4.68
C LYS A 53 -7.48 -35.60 -4.54
N ILE A 54 -6.94 -35.39 -3.33
CA ILE A 54 -5.69 -34.66 -3.12
C ILE A 54 -4.53 -35.66 -3.26
N PRO A 55 -3.55 -35.42 -4.16
CA PRO A 55 -2.44 -36.34 -4.36
C PRO A 55 -1.63 -36.58 -3.08
N SER A 56 -1.29 -37.84 -2.82
CA SER A 56 -0.43 -38.25 -1.70
C SER A 56 0.91 -37.49 -1.77
N GLY A 57 1.17 -36.61 -0.79
CA GLY A 57 2.37 -35.77 -0.72
C GLY A 57 2.14 -34.27 -0.97
N GLN A 58 0.98 -33.87 -1.49
CA GLN A 58 0.57 -32.48 -1.64
C GLN A 58 -0.28 -32.05 -0.44
N THR A 59 0.36 -31.65 0.66
CA THR A 59 -0.33 -31.40 1.93
C THR A 59 -0.59 -29.92 2.24
N ASP A 60 0.14 -29.01 1.59
CA ASP A 60 0.13 -27.60 2.00
C ASP A 60 -0.71 -26.67 1.10
N TYR A 61 -0.99 -27.05 -0.16
CA TYR A 61 -1.65 -26.16 -1.13
C TYR A 61 -2.63 -26.88 -2.05
N LEU A 62 -3.83 -26.33 -2.17
CA LEU A 62 -4.81 -26.72 -3.18
C LEU A 62 -4.57 -25.94 -4.49
N ARG A 63 -4.91 -26.53 -5.64
CA ARG A 63 -4.80 -25.84 -6.93
C ARG A 63 -5.74 -24.62 -6.98
N PRO A 64 -5.31 -23.46 -7.50
CA PRO A 64 -6.18 -22.30 -7.65
C PRO A 64 -7.43 -22.63 -8.48
N LEU A 65 -8.58 -22.09 -8.07
CA LEU A 65 -9.82 -22.17 -8.84
C LEU A 65 -9.82 -21.07 -9.89
N GLN A 66 -10.09 -21.46 -11.14
CA GLN A 66 -10.28 -20.53 -12.25
C GLN A 66 -11.75 -20.60 -12.69
N ILE A 67 -12.35 -19.42 -12.87
CA ILE A 67 -13.74 -19.27 -13.28
C ILE A 67 -13.81 -18.15 -14.30
N GLU A 68 -14.40 -18.43 -15.45
CA GLU A 68 -14.72 -17.42 -16.47
C GLU A 68 -16.23 -17.22 -16.51
N TYR A 69 -16.66 -15.96 -16.49
CA TYR A 69 -18.06 -15.60 -16.68
C TYR A 69 -18.17 -14.18 -17.24
N ARG A 70 -19.32 -13.86 -17.83
CA ARG A 70 -19.66 -12.51 -18.30
C ARG A 70 -20.70 -11.90 -17.38
N SER A 71 -20.45 -10.67 -16.94
CA SER A 71 -21.39 -9.90 -16.14
C SER A 71 -21.33 -8.42 -16.54
N ASP A 72 -22.48 -7.76 -16.46
CA ASP A 72 -22.63 -6.30 -16.52
C ASP A 72 -22.20 -5.61 -15.21
N ARG A 73 -21.96 -6.39 -14.15
CA ARG A 73 -21.53 -5.91 -12.83
C ARG A 73 -20.08 -6.29 -12.60
N PHE A 74 -19.20 -5.29 -12.64
CA PHE A 74 -17.82 -5.49 -12.25
C PHE A 74 -17.68 -5.31 -10.72
N MET A 75 -17.85 -6.40 -9.96
CA MET A 75 -17.85 -6.37 -8.49
C MET A 75 -17.22 -7.63 -7.88
N LEU A 76 -16.75 -7.52 -6.63
CA LEU A 76 -16.34 -8.65 -5.80
C LEU A 76 -17.24 -8.77 -4.56
N PRO A 77 -18.04 -9.84 -4.46
CA PRO A 77 -18.84 -10.13 -3.27
C PRO A 77 -17.95 -10.49 -2.08
N ILE A 78 -17.90 -9.64 -1.05
CA ILE A 78 -17.06 -9.86 0.14
C ILE A 78 -17.86 -10.10 1.43
N ARG A 79 -19.16 -9.80 1.45
CA ARG A 79 -19.96 -9.87 2.68
C ARG A 79 -20.14 -11.29 3.23
N LEU A 80 -20.19 -12.29 2.36
CA LEU A 80 -20.24 -13.69 2.79
C LEU A 80 -18.94 -14.14 3.48
N GLY A 81 -17.79 -13.64 3.01
CA GLY A 81 -16.49 -13.88 3.66
C GLY A 81 -16.49 -13.31 5.07
N MET A 82 -16.91 -12.04 5.21
CA MET A 82 -16.98 -11.35 6.50
C MET A 82 -17.95 -12.01 7.49
N ALA A 83 -19.05 -12.58 7.01
CA ALA A 83 -19.99 -13.26 7.88
C ALA A 83 -19.44 -14.54 8.53
N ASN A 84 -18.38 -15.10 7.95
CA ASN A 84 -17.69 -16.29 8.43
C ASN A 84 -16.38 -15.97 9.15
N ALA A 85 -15.97 -14.70 9.21
CA ALA A 85 -14.69 -14.30 9.74
C ALA A 85 -14.80 -13.92 11.23
N ASP A 86 -13.80 -14.31 12.03
CA ASP A 86 -13.67 -13.89 13.43
C ASP A 86 -13.05 -12.49 13.58
N GLY A 87 -12.67 -11.84 12.47
CA GLY A 87 -12.01 -10.54 12.45
C GLY A 87 -11.80 -10.01 11.03
N GLU A 88 -10.88 -9.07 10.90
CA GLU A 88 -10.49 -8.48 9.61
C GLU A 88 -9.89 -9.54 8.67
N GLN A 89 -10.13 -9.35 7.38
CA GLN A 89 -9.60 -10.21 6.32
C GLN A 89 -8.80 -9.36 5.33
N ASP A 90 -7.67 -9.90 4.87
CA ASP A 90 -6.88 -9.29 3.80
C ASP A 90 -7.22 -9.96 2.46
N MET A 91 -7.45 -9.15 1.43
CA MET A 91 -7.63 -9.58 0.05
C MET A 91 -6.70 -8.81 -0.87
N ILE A 92 -5.99 -9.55 -1.71
CA ILE A 92 -5.17 -8.99 -2.79
C ILE A 92 -5.89 -9.22 -4.12
N VAL A 93 -6.14 -8.14 -4.84
CA VAL A 93 -6.74 -8.16 -6.18
C VAL A 93 -5.65 -7.89 -7.19
N TYR A 94 -5.37 -8.86 -8.04
CA TYR A 94 -4.57 -8.67 -9.25
C TYR A 94 -5.54 -8.50 -10.42
N ALA A 95 -5.45 -7.37 -11.10
CA ALA A 95 -6.37 -7.08 -12.18
C ALA A 95 -5.62 -6.64 -13.44
N PHE A 96 -6.02 -7.21 -14.57
CA PHE A 96 -5.45 -6.96 -15.89
C PHE A 96 -6.51 -6.32 -16.78
N THR A 97 -6.17 -5.24 -17.45
CA THR A 97 -7.06 -4.58 -18.42
C THR A 97 -6.33 -4.19 -19.69
N ARG A 98 -7.09 -3.84 -20.73
CA ARG A 98 -6.55 -3.32 -22.00
C ARG A 98 -6.41 -1.79 -22.05
N GLN A 99 -6.94 -1.07 -21.05
CA GLN A 99 -7.19 0.38 -21.14
C GLN A 99 -6.42 1.16 -20.08
N GLY A 100 -6.47 0.72 -18.82
CA GLY A 100 -5.92 1.48 -17.71
C GLY A 100 -6.27 0.91 -16.34
N ARG A 101 -6.08 1.75 -15.32
CA ARG A 101 -6.21 1.36 -13.92
C ARG A 101 -7.63 0.98 -13.54
N ILE A 102 -7.75 -0.04 -12.69
CA ILE A 102 -9.00 -0.37 -12.01
C ILE A 102 -9.07 0.36 -10.68
N GLU A 103 -10.23 0.91 -10.37
CA GLU A 103 -10.50 1.62 -9.12
C GLU A 103 -11.83 1.15 -8.53
N CYS A 104 -11.93 1.20 -7.19
CA CYS A 104 -13.21 1.03 -6.52
C CYS A 104 -14.09 2.27 -6.72
N THR A 105 -15.38 2.07 -6.98
CA THR A 105 -16.35 3.16 -7.17
C THR A 105 -17.04 3.56 -5.88
N ASN A 106 -17.12 2.65 -4.90
CA ASN A 106 -17.81 2.86 -3.63
C ASN A 106 -16.88 2.91 -2.40
N TYR A 107 -15.57 2.71 -2.59
CA TYR A 107 -14.55 2.89 -1.57
C TYR A 107 -13.39 3.69 -2.15
N ARG A 108 -12.80 4.58 -1.33
CA ARG A 108 -11.69 5.41 -1.78
C ARG A 108 -10.48 4.52 -2.06
N THR A 109 -9.89 4.68 -3.24
CA THR A 109 -8.62 4.06 -3.60
C THR A 109 -7.48 5.01 -3.22
N VAL A 110 -6.55 4.56 -2.39
CA VAL A 110 -5.42 5.36 -1.88
C VAL A 110 -4.10 4.70 -2.24
N LYS A 111 -3.06 5.47 -2.53
CA LYS A 111 -1.72 4.88 -2.76
C LYS A 111 -1.14 4.42 -1.44
N ILE A 112 -0.52 3.24 -1.42
CA ILE A 112 0.30 2.82 -0.27
C ILE A 112 1.43 3.86 -0.06
N PRO A 113 1.82 4.20 1.19
CA PRO A 113 2.99 5.03 1.44
C PRO A 113 4.20 4.50 0.65
N THR A 114 4.79 5.36 -0.16
CA THR A 114 5.85 4.99 -1.11
C THR A 114 6.88 6.11 -1.22
N ASP A 115 7.99 5.86 -1.93
CA ASP A 115 9.08 6.82 -2.19
C ASP A 115 9.78 7.31 -0.91
N ARG A 116 9.81 6.49 0.13
CA ARG A 116 10.39 6.85 1.44
C ARG A 116 11.79 6.27 1.62
N ASN A 117 12.69 7.08 2.17
CA ASN A 117 14.04 6.65 2.52
C ASN A 117 13.99 5.91 3.86
N ILE A 118 14.39 4.63 3.85
CA ILE A 118 14.33 3.76 5.03
C ILE A 118 15.71 3.20 5.38
N PRO A 119 15.95 2.79 6.64
CA PRO A 119 17.24 2.29 7.07
C PRO A 119 17.67 1.05 6.29
N LYS A 120 18.97 0.96 5.96
CA LYS A 120 19.53 -0.16 5.19
C LYS A 120 19.19 -1.53 5.80
N PHE A 121 19.12 -1.63 7.12
CA PHE A 121 18.84 -2.88 7.83
C PHE A 121 17.43 -3.45 7.56
N VAL A 122 16.51 -2.67 6.99
CA VAL A 122 15.16 -3.15 6.68
C VAL A 122 15.19 -4.19 5.56
N LYS A 123 16.20 -4.16 4.68
CA LYS A 123 16.38 -5.17 3.62
C LYS A 123 16.87 -6.52 4.12
N ASP A 124 17.27 -6.64 5.39
CA ASP A 124 17.76 -7.90 5.93
C ASP A 124 16.64 -8.96 5.88
N LYS A 125 17.02 -10.23 5.69
CA LYS A 125 16.09 -11.33 5.45
C LYS A 125 14.97 -11.35 6.51
N GLY A 126 13.72 -11.34 6.04
CA GLY A 126 12.51 -11.37 6.87
C GLY A 126 12.06 -10.00 7.40
N ARG A 127 12.95 -9.02 7.53
CA ARG A 127 12.60 -7.71 8.13
C ARG A 127 11.75 -6.85 7.21
N PHE A 128 11.94 -6.93 5.90
CA PHE A 128 11.11 -6.19 4.95
C PHE A 128 9.63 -6.64 5.00
N GLY A 129 9.38 -7.94 5.21
CA GLY A 129 8.02 -8.46 5.36
C GLY A 129 7.31 -7.88 6.58
N GLU A 130 7.98 -7.85 7.72
CA GLU A 130 7.44 -7.24 8.95
C GLU A 130 7.29 -5.72 8.80
N PHE A 131 8.27 -5.04 8.21
CA PHE A 131 8.18 -3.62 7.88
C PHE A 131 6.93 -3.31 7.04
N TYR A 132 6.66 -4.12 6.01
CA TYR A 132 5.53 -3.90 5.13
C TYR A 132 4.19 -4.11 5.84
N LYS A 133 4.08 -5.16 6.67
CA LYS A 133 2.89 -5.44 7.47
C LYS A 133 2.54 -4.27 8.40
N ASP A 134 3.54 -3.77 9.14
CA ASP A 134 3.34 -2.68 10.10
C ASP A 134 3.09 -1.34 9.39
N LEU A 135 3.76 -1.10 8.25
CA LEU A 135 3.47 0.05 7.40
C LEU A 135 2.03 0.03 6.90
N PHE A 136 1.57 -1.12 6.39
CA PHE A 136 0.21 -1.27 5.91
C PHE A 136 -0.81 -1.08 7.04
N ALA A 137 -0.57 -1.67 8.22
CA ALA A 137 -1.45 -1.49 9.38
C ALA A 137 -1.56 -0.01 9.79
N MET A 138 -0.42 0.67 9.93
CA MET A 138 -0.39 2.12 10.24
C MET A 138 -1.09 2.96 9.18
N ALA A 139 -0.93 2.62 7.90
CA ALA A 139 -1.61 3.32 6.80
C ALA A 139 -3.12 3.05 6.81
N HIS A 140 -3.53 1.80 7.04
CA HIS A 140 -4.93 1.39 7.14
C HIS A 140 -5.65 2.13 8.27
N ASP A 141 -5.04 2.24 9.44
CA ASP A 141 -5.57 2.98 10.58
C ASP A 141 -5.69 4.48 10.28
N ARG A 142 -4.66 5.09 9.68
CA ARG A 142 -4.67 6.51 9.29
C ARG A 142 -5.72 6.85 8.24
N GLU A 143 -5.95 5.93 7.31
CA GLU A 143 -6.93 6.11 6.23
C GLU A 143 -8.36 5.72 6.64
N GLY A 144 -8.62 5.56 7.94
CA GLY A 144 -9.95 5.35 8.51
C GLY A 144 -10.49 3.92 8.37
N ARG A 145 -9.62 2.95 8.06
CA ARG A 145 -9.93 1.51 7.96
C ARG A 145 -10.99 1.11 6.91
N ASN A 146 -11.36 2.04 6.02
CA ASN A 146 -12.39 1.84 4.99
C ASN A 146 -11.91 2.20 3.57
N SER A 147 -10.61 2.06 3.32
CA SER A 147 -9.96 2.43 2.06
C SER A 147 -9.34 1.20 1.36
N VAL A 148 -9.24 1.28 0.03
CA VAL A 148 -8.60 0.27 -0.82
C VAL A 148 -7.22 0.76 -1.22
N PHE A 149 -6.18 -0.01 -0.95
CA PHE A 149 -4.80 0.41 -1.18
C PHE A 149 -4.32 0.01 -2.57
N LEU A 150 -3.82 0.97 -3.33
CA LEU A 150 -3.13 0.79 -4.60
C LEU A 150 -1.65 0.52 -4.32
N GLU A 151 -1.22 -0.73 -4.50
CA GLU A 151 0.17 -1.13 -4.33
C GLU A 151 0.96 -1.07 -5.65
N TYR A 152 0.28 -1.29 -6.78
CA TYR A 152 0.88 -1.25 -8.11
C TYR A 152 -0.15 -0.85 -9.19
N ALA A 153 0.25 -0.01 -10.14
CA ALA A 153 -0.48 0.30 -11.36
C ALA A 153 0.50 0.66 -12.48
N TRP A 154 0.60 -0.17 -13.52
CA TRP A 154 1.44 0.12 -14.69
C TRP A 154 1.07 -0.80 -15.86
N ASN A 155 1.19 -0.28 -17.09
CA ASN A 155 1.43 -1.09 -18.30
C ASN A 155 2.62 -2.05 -18.11
N VAL A 156 2.36 -3.33 -18.31
CA VAL A 156 3.37 -4.39 -18.32
C VAL A 156 3.48 -4.96 -19.73
N THR A 157 4.70 -5.30 -20.14
CA THR A 157 4.94 -5.95 -21.43
C THR A 157 5.31 -7.41 -21.18
N PRO A 158 4.61 -8.38 -21.80
CA PRO A 158 4.83 -9.82 -21.60
C PRO A 158 6.07 -10.33 -22.35
N ASN A 159 7.11 -9.51 -22.47
CA ASN A 159 8.32 -9.85 -23.20
C ASN A 159 9.59 -9.36 -22.48
N PHE A 160 10.65 -10.12 -22.61
CA PHE A 160 11.94 -9.84 -21.98
C PHE A 160 12.60 -8.60 -22.62
N GLY A 161 13.19 -7.72 -21.80
CA GLY A 161 13.98 -6.58 -22.28
C GLY A 161 13.23 -5.27 -22.53
N MET A 162 11.96 -5.16 -22.12
CA MET A 162 11.17 -3.91 -22.20
C MET A 162 11.02 -3.26 -20.82
N LYS A 163 11.07 -1.91 -20.79
CA LYS A 163 11.08 -1.02 -19.61
C LYS A 163 10.12 -1.48 -18.51
N CYS A 164 10.64 -2.17 -17.50
CA CYS A 164 10.13 -2.01 -16.14
C CYS A 164 11.18 -1.14 -15.43
N ASP A 165 10.83 0.04 -14.98
CA ASP A 165 11.78 0.93 -14.31
C ASP A 165 11.22 1.40 -12.97
N PRO A 166 11.58 0.76 -11.84
CA PRO A 166 12.60 -0.27 -11.68
C PRO A 166 12.10 -1.70 -11.92
N CYS A 167 12.80 -2.47 -12.78
CA CYS A 167 12.69 -3.93 -12.88
C CYS A 167 13.17 -4.55 -11.55
N VAL A 168 12.26 -5.00 -10.70
CA VAL A 168 12.59 -5.71 -9.45
C VAL A 168 12.76 -7.23 -9.63
N GLY A 169 12.68 -7.72 -10.88
CA GLY A 169 12.81 -9.13 -11.24
C GLY A 169 12.47 -9.35 -12.72
N PRO A 170 12.53 -10.60 -13.21
CA PRO A 170 12.01 -10.94 -14.54
C PRO A 170 10.51 -10.60 -14.61
N PRO A 171 10.03 -9.92 -15.68
CA PRO A 171 8.60 -9.67 -15.84
C PRO A 171 7.86 -10.98 -16.08
N PRO A 172 6.56 -11.06 -15.76
CA PRO A 172 5.76 -12.21 -16.12
C PRO A 172 5.77 -12.43 -17.64
N MET A 173 5.87 -13.68 -18.04
CA MET A 173 5.84 -14.08 -19.45
C MET A 173 4.39 -14.20 -19.94
N TYR A 174 4.24 -14.22 -21.26
CA TYR A 174 2.97 -14.44 -21.96
C TYR A 174 2.04 -15.45 -21.28
N GLN A 175 2.54 -16.68 -21.06
CA GLN A 175 1.71 -17.78 -20.55
C GLN A 175 1.21 -17.50 -19.14
N GLU A 176 1.99 -16.79 -18.32
CA GLU A 176 1.62 -16.45 -16.95
C GLU A 176 0.45 -15.45 -16.91
N PHE A 177 0.32 -14.57 -17.90
CA PHE A 177 -0.86 -13.71 -18.04
C PHE A 177 -2.10 -14.49 -18.46
N VAL A 178 -1.95 -15.41 -19.42
CA VAL A 178 -3.06 -16.28 -19.86
C VAL A 178 -3.54 -17.16 -18.71
N ASP A 179 -2.61 -17.76 -17.96
CA ASP A 179 -2.91 -18.59 -16.78
C ASP A 179 -3.54 -17.77 -15.65
N ALA A 180 -3.25 -16.47 -15.58
CA ALA A 180 -3.91 -15.54 -14.65
C ALA A 180 -5.28 -15.03 -15.14
N GLY A 181 -5.74 -15.47 -16.32
CA GLY A 181 -7.05 -15.13 -16.88
C GLY A 181 -7.06 -13.99 -17.90
N ALA A 182 -5.89 -13.47 -18.31
CA ALA A 182 -5.79 -12.51 -19.42
C ALA A 182 -5.67 -13.25 -20.77
N ASP A 183 -6.73 -13.97 -21.13
CA ASP A 183 -6.83 -14.83 -22.32
C ASP A 183 -6.65 -14.10 -23.66
N TRP A 184 -6.83 -12.77 -23.65
CA TRP A 184 -6.70 -11.95 -24.84
C TRP A 184 -5.28 -11.61 -25.24
N VAL A 185 -4.31 -11.88 -24.38
CA VAL A 185 -2.92 -11.68 -24.71
C VAL A 185 -2.60 -12.68 -25.82
N ASP A 186 -1.96 -12.24 -26.91
CA ASP A 186 -1.54 -13.10 -28.03
C ASP A 186 0.01 -13.08 -28.17
N PRO A 187 0.70 -14.23 -28.20
CA PRO A 187 2.16 -14.25 -28.24
C PRO A 187 2.70 -13.79 -29.60
N ASN A 188 1.90 -13.95 -30.67
CA ASN A 188 2.22 -13.50 -32.02
C ASN A 188 1.99 -11.99 -32.18
N ASN A 189 1.30 -11.37 -31.22
CA ASN A 189 0.97 -9.95 -31.24
C ASN A 189 1.25 -9.27 -29.87
N ALA A 190 2.36 -9.66 -29.25
CA ALA A 190 2.79 -9.17 -27.94
C ALA A 190 2.99 -7.64 -27.88
N TRP A 191 3.22 -7.00 -29.04
CA TRP A 191 3.38 -5.55 -29.16
C TRP A 191 2.05 -4.77 -29.17
N SER A 192 0.92 -5.41 -29.53
CA SER A 192 -0.40 -4.75 -29.52
C SER A 192 -1.26 -5.10 -28.30
N SER A 193 -0.89 -6.16 -27.57
CA SER A 193 -1.58 -6.57 -26.36
C SER A 193 -1.16 -5.64 -25.21
N SER A 194 -1.74 -4.45 -25.16
CA SER A 194 -1.61 -3.58 -23.98
C SER A 194 -2.22 -4.29 -22.77
N ILE A 195 -1.40 -4.49 -21.74
CA ILE A 195 -1.82 -5.04 -20.45
C ILE A 195 -1.52 -3.99 -19.40
N PHE A 196 -2.56 -3.38 -18.86
CA PHE A 196 -2.44 -2.55 -17.66
C PHE A 196 -2.68 -3.43 -16.44
N PHE A 197 -1.65 -3.58 -15.61
CA PHE A 197 -1.70 -4.35 -14.37
C PHE A 197 -1.99 -3.41 -13.21
N THR A 198 -3.03 -3.71 -12.43
CA THR A 198 -3.36 -3.06 -11.16
C THR A 198 -3.33 -4.09 -10.03
N ARG A 199 -2.66 -3.75 -8.93
CA ARG A 199 -2.66 -4.52 -7.68
C ARG A 199 -3.31 -3.70 -6.58
N LEU A 200 -4.41 -4.19 -6.06
CA LEU A 200 -5.12 -3.61 -4.92
C LEU A 200 -4.98 -4.50 -3.70
N HIS A 201 -4.89 -3.89 -2.52
CA HIS A 201 -4.92 -4.57 -1.23
C HIS A 201 -6.05 -3.98 -0.40
N VAL A 202 -6.94 -4.86 0.05
CA VAL A 202 -8.10 -4.50 0.86
C VAL A 202 -8.02 -5.27 2.17
N ARG A 203 -8.00 -4.55 3.28
CA ARG A 203 -8.30 -5.10 4.60
C ARG A 203 -9.73 -4.73 4.94
N TYR A 204 -10.58 -5.73 5.16
CA TYR A 204 -12.02 -5.53 5.28
C TYR A 204 -12.64 -6.30 6.44
N SER A 205 -13.71 -5.71 6.96
CA SER A 205 -14.48 -6.12 8.13
C SER A 205 -15.91 -5.62 7.96
N ARG A 206 -16.85 -6.23 8.69
CA ARG A 206 -18.28 -5.93 8.51
C ARG A 206 -18.65 -4.48 8.81
N GLU A 207 -17.99 -3.86 9.78
CA GLU A 207 -18.27 -2.49 10.21
C GLU A 207 -17.79 -1.46 9.18
N GLU A 208 -16.56 -1.61 8.70
CA GLU A 208 -15.92 -0.67 7.78
C GLU A 208 -16.29 -0.89 6.30
N PHE A 209 -16.67 -2.12 5.91
CA PHE A 209 -17.07 -2.49 4.55
C PHE A 209 -18.50 -3.08 4.50
N PRO A 210 -19.55 -2.27 4.71
CA PRO A 210 -20.94 -2.76 4.71
C PRO A 210 -21.45 -3.17 3.31
N GLN A 211 -20.77 -2.75 2.25
CA GLN A 211 -21.09 -3.03 0.85
C GLN A 211 -20.01 -3.88 0.18
N ASP A 212 -20.38 -4.62 -0.86
CA ASP A 212 -19.42 -5.29 -1.73
C ASP A 212 -18.52 -4.31 -2.48
N LEU A 213 -17.40 -4.77 -3.01
CA LEU A 213 -16.51 -3.91 -3.79
C LEU A 213 -17.04 -3.79 -5.22
N PHE A 214 -17.29 -2.57 -5.67
CA PHE A 214 -17.64 -2.29 -7.07
C PHE A 214 -16.46 -1.63 -7.76
N PHE A 215 -16.16 -2.05 -8.97
CA PHE A 215 -15.01 -1.62 -9.72
C PHE A 215 -15.41 -0.93 -11.02
N GLN A 216 -14.51 -0.10 -11.51
CA GLN A 216 -14.56 0.45 -12.86
C GLN A 216 -13.16 0.38 -13.49
N VAL A 217 -13.12 0.19 -14.80
CA VAL A 217 -11.91 0.41 -15.59
C VAL A 217 -11.87 1.89 -15.94
N THR A 218 -10.76 2.55 -15.65
CA THR A 218 -10.54 3.96 -15.95
C THR A 218 -9.55 4.11 -17.12
N PRO A 219 -9.58 5.22 -17.86
CA PRO A 219 -8.52 5.53 -18.84
C PRO A 219 -7.21 5.97 -18.18
N ASN A 220 -7.12 5.96 -16.84
CA ASN A 220 -5.93 6.41 -16.14
C ASN A 220 -4.79 5.41 -16.33
N ALA A 221 -3.72 5.88 -16.99
CA ALA A 221 -2.50 5.13 -17.23
C ALA A 221 -1.30 5.61 -16.37
N GLU A 222 -1.56 6.44 -15.35
CA GLU A 222 -0.55 6.91 -14.41
C GLU A 222 0.13 5.74 -13.71
N GLN A 223 1.46 5.78 -13.70
CA GLN A 223 2.30 4.76 -13.08
C GLN A 223 2.31 4.95 -11.56
N SER A 224 2.12 3.86 -10.82
CA SER A 224 2.21 3.85 -9.37
C SER A 224 2.84 2.55 -8.91
N GLN A 225 3.79 2.63 -7.99
CA GLN A 225 4.45 1.47 -7.39
C GLN A 225 4.78 1.78 -5.94
N GLY A 226 4.41 0.88 -5.03
CA GLY A 226 4.95 0.84 -3.67
C GLY A 226 6.44 0.49 -3.71
N ARG A 227 7.31 1.46 -3.39
CA ARG A 227 8.76 1.29 -3.35
C ARG A 227 9.35 2.08 -2.19
N TYR A 228 10.43 1.53 -1.64
CA TYR A 228 11.14 2.10 -0.50
C TYR A 228 12.63 2.17 -0.81
N ILE A 229 13.24 3.31 -0.50
CA ILE A 229 14.55 3.68 -0.99
C ILE A 229 15.58 3.36 0.09
N ILE A 230 16.60 2.59 -0.29
CA ILE A 230 17.76 2.31 0.55
C ILE A 230 19.01 2.85 -0.14
N THR A 231 19.71 3.73 0.55
CA THR A 231 20.97 4.30 0.06
C THR A 231 22.15 3.67 0.81
N ASN A 232 22.92 2.86 0.10
CA ASN A 232 24.12 2.23 0.66
C ASN A 232 25.22 3.29 0.90
N PRO A 233 25.89 3.28 2.06
CA PRO A 233 27.03 4.16 2.30
C PRO A 233 28.17 3.93 1.30
N ALA A 234 28.93 4.99 1.02
CA ALA A 234 30.14 4.93 0.21
C ALA A 234 31.22 4.12 0.95
N THR A 235 32.05 3.41 0.18
CA THR A 235 33.15 2.57 0.68
C THR A 235 34.50 3.21 0.38
N GLY A 236 35.55 2.80 1.08
CA GLY A 236 36.91 3.30 0.89
C GLY A 236 37.38 4.27 1.99
N ASP A 237 38.53 4.89 1.75
CA ASP A 237 39.12 5.88 2.65
C ASP A 237 38.32 7.19 2.59
N MET A 238 37.99 7.71 3.78
CA MET A 238 37.19 8.93 3.98
C MET A 238 37.97 9.97 4.79
N SER A 239 39.30 9.84 4.85
CA SER A 239 40.19 10.73 5.60
C SER A 239 40.27 12.16 5.02
N CYS A 240 40.02 12.33 3.72
CA CYS A 240 40.02 13.63 3.07
C CYS A 240 38.83 14.50 3.55
N GLN A 241 38.93 15.82 3.35
CA GLN A 241 37.91 16.78 3.78
C GLN A 241 36.51 16.41 3.29
N GLN A 242 36.36 16.05 2.01
CA GLN A 242 35.07 15.66 1.42
C GLN A 242 34.54 14.36 2.03
N GLY A 243 35.42 13.41 2.38
CA GLY A 243 35.05 12.19 3.08
C GLY A 243 34.54 12.49 4.49
N GLN A 244 35.17 13.43 5.20
CA GLN A 244 34.72 13.87 6.52
C GLN A 244 33.38 14.60 6.48
N ASP A 245 33.17 15.47 5.49
CA ASP A 245 31.86 16.11 5.25
C ASP A 245 30.78 15.07 4.97
N TYR A 246 31.07 14.10 4.10
CA TYR A 246 30.18 12.98 3.80
C TYR A 246 29.78 12.18 5.04
N LEU A 247 30.74 11.86 5.93
CA LEU A 247 30.45 11.08 7.14
C LEU A 247 29.53 11.84 8.11
N ARG A 248 29.69 13.17 8.24
CA ARG A 248 28.77 14.00 9.02
C ARG A 248 27.36 13.98 8.42
N ASP A 249 27.23 14.18 7.11
CA ASP A 249 25.95 14.14 6.41
C ASP A 249 25.29 12.75 6.46
N LEU A 250 26.10 11.68 6.47
CA LEU A 250 25.64 10.31 6.59
C LEU A 250 24.90 10.08 7.92
N GLU A 251 25.42 10.60 9.04
CA GLU A 251 24.73 10.49 10.34
C GLU A 251 23.37 11.20 10.32
N PHE A 252 23.31 12.43 9.81
CA PHE A 252 22.05 13.18 9.69
C PHE A 252 21.04 12.46 8.79
N ARG A 253 21.50 11.91 7.66
CA ARG A 253 20.65 11.13 6.75
C ARG A 253 20.11 9.88 7.44
N ARG A 254 20.96 9.13 8.15
CA ARG A 254 20.54 7.91 8.86
C ARG A 254 19.57 8.19 10.00
N LYS A 255 19.71 9.33 10.68
CA LYS A 255 18.70 9.77 11.66
C LYS A 255 17.35 9.99 10.97
N ARG A 256 17.31 10.68 9.83
CA ARG A 256 16.08 10.89 9.06
C ARG A 256 15.46 9.58 8.58
N GLU A 257 16.27 8.62 8.13
CA GLU A 257 15.79 7.29 7.75
C GLU A 257 15.15 6.55 8.94
N VAL A 258 15.73 6.63 10.14
CA VAL A 258 15.16 6.03 11.36
C VAL A 258 13.87 6.74 11.80
N ASP A 259 13.81 8.06 11.68
CA ASP A 259 12.59 8.83 11.97
C ASP A 259 11.46 8.49 10.99
N GLU A 260 11.79 8.35 9.71
CA GLU A 260 10.84 7.94 8.67
C GLU A 260 10.34 6.50 8.93
N LEU A 261 11.24 5.58 9.31
CA LEU A 261 10.86 4.23 9.72
C LEU A 261 9.83 4.27 10.88
N ALA A 262 10.09 5.06 11.92
CA ALA A 262 9.16 5.21 13.03
C ALA A 262 7.82 5.82 12.58
N ALA A 263 7.84 6.80 11.69
CA ALA A 263 6.64 7.42 11.15
C ALA A 263 5.82 6.46 10.28
N LEU A 264 6.47 5.53 9.57
CA LEU A 264 5.81 4.57 8.69
C LEU A 264 5.24 3.37 9.45
N THR A 265 6.00 2.79 10.40
CA THR A 265 5.67 1.51 11.03
C THR A 265 5.43 1.57 12.53
N GLY A 266 5.69 2.72 13.16
CA GLY A 266 5.72 2.84 14.63
C GLY A 266 7.00 2.27 15.27
N TRP A 267 7.97 1.78 14.50
CA TRP A 267 9.20 1.19 15.06
C TRP A 267 10.13 2.28 15.64
N ASN A 268 10.23 2.34 16.97
CA ASN A 268 10.96 3.40 17.69
C ASN A 268 12.03 2.86 18.66
N ASP A 269 12.70 1.75 18.30
CA ASP A 269 13.67 1.08 19.16
C ASP A 269 14.94 1.93 19.41
N PRO A 270 15.31 2.21 20.68
CA PRO A 270 16.53 2.95 21.01
C PRO A 270 17.82 2.34 20.44
N ARG A 271 17.84 1.02 20.18
CA ARG A 271 18.98 0.31 19.59
C ARG A 271 19.30 0.78 18.17
N TYR A 272 18.36 1.44 17.48
CA TYR A 272 18.61 2.04 16.15
C TYR A 272 19.65 3.17 16.19
N ALA A 273 19.99 3.71 17.37
CA ALA A 273 21.14 4.58 17.54
C ALA A 273 22.44 3.95 17.00
N ARG A 274 22.61 2.62 17.10
CA ARG A 274 23.77 1.91 16.52
C ARG A 274 23.86 2.03 15.00
N TYR A 275 22.71 2.09 14.32
CA TYR A 275 22.68 2.33 12.87
C TYR A 275 23.06 3.77 12.55
N ILE A 276 22.55 4.73 13.32
CA ILE A 276 22.83 6.17 13.10
C ILE A 276 24.34 6.46 13.25
N TYR A 277 24.95 5.92 14.31
CA TYR A 277 26.33 6.21 14.71
C TYR A 277 27.37 5.15 14.26
N GLU A 278 27.04 4.29 13.29
CA GLU A 278 27.93 3.21 12.83
C GLU A 278 29.31 3.70 12.34
N TYR A 279 29.40 4.95 11.87
CA TYR A 279 30.61 5.53 11.28
C TYR A 279 31.19 6.69 12.09
N SER A 280 30.66 6.96 13.29
CA SER A 280 31.07 8.13 14.09
C SER A 280 32.53 8.09 14.52
N ASP A 281 33.10 6.90 14.67
CA ASP A 281 34.52 6.66 15.01
C ASP A 281 35.49 7.07 13.89
N ARG A 282 35.00 7.22 12.66
CA ARG A 282 35.78 7.64 11.48
C ARG A 282 35.78 9.16 11.26
N ILE A 283 35.10 9.91 12.12
CA ILE A 283 35.02 11.37 12.05
C ILE A 283 36.15 11.97 12.91
N HIS A 284 37.11 12.63 12.28
CA HIS A 284 38.29 13.19 12.96
C HIS A 284 37.97 14.41 13.83
N GLU A 285 36.96 15.20 13.45
CA GLU A 285 36.45 16.32 14.23
C GLU A 285 34.93 16.21 14.37
N PRO A 286 34.41 15.72 15.51
CA PRO A 286 32.98 15.66 15.74
C PRO A 286 32.41 17.08 15.78
N ASN A 287 31.27 17.29 15.12
CA ASN A 287 30.59 18.58 15.04
C ASN A 287 30.35 19.15 16.45
N ARG A 288 31.15 20.14 16.86
CA ARG A 288 30.91 20.93 18.08
C ARG A 288 29.75 21.89 17.80
N GLY A 289 28.50 21.41 17.93
CA GLY A 289 27.36 22.30 18.17
C GLY A 289 26.14 22.25 17.23
N SER A 290 26.05 21.32 16.27
CA SER A 290 24.81 21.16 15.48
C SER A 290 23.85 20.19 16.18
N MET A 291 22.83 20.72 16.86
CA MET A 291 21.67 19.91 17.27
C MET A 291 21.04 19.28 16.02
N ILE A 292 20.81 17.97 16.05
CA ILE A 292 20.06 17.28 14.99
C ILE A 292 18.60 17.77 15.11
N PRO A 293 18.04 18.47 14.10
CA PRO A 293 16.68 18.96 14.20
C PRO A 293 15.71 17.77 14.22
N PHE A 294 14.81 17.76 15.20
CA PHE A 294 13.65 16.89 15.21
C PHE A 294 12.79 17.24 13.99
N VAL A 295 12.58 16.28 13.09
CA VAL A 295 11.65 16.44 11.97
C VAL A 295 10.27 15.95 12.47
N PRO A 296 9.30 16.84 12.70
CA PRO A 296 7.94 16.40 12.97
C PRO A 296 7.38 15.68 11.74
N ALA A 297 6.60 14.63 11.95
CA ALA A 297 5.91 13.91 10.87
C ALA A 297 5.14 14.89 9.97
N PRO A 298 5.17 14.73 8.63
CA PRO A 298 4.43 15.61 7.74
C PRO A 298 2.93 15.45 8.01
N GLY A 299 2.30 16.53 8.47
CA GLY A 299 0.85 16.64 8.52
C GLY A 299 0.26 16.70 7.10
N ASP A 300 -0.92 16.13 6.96
CA ASP A 300 -1.65 15.96 5.71
C ASP A 300 -1.83 17.27 4.94
N SER A 301 -1.34 17.30 3.70
CA SER A 301 -1.77 18.29 2.70
C SER A 301 -2.37 17.57 1.50
N ASN A 302 -3.66 17.27 1.58
CA ASN A 302 -4.48 16.91 0.43
C ASN A 302 -5.42 18.09 0.10
N GLY A 303 -5.04 18.87 -0.92
CA GLY A 303 -5.87 19.92 -1.51
C GLY A 303 -5.16 20.55 -2.73
N PRO A 304 -5.81 20.68 -3.90
CA PRO A 304 -5.14 21.08 -5.13
C PRO A 304 -5.09 22.60 -5.27
N GLY A 305 -3.91 23.18 -5.51
CA GLY A 305 -3.76 24.59 -5.87
C GLY A 305 -2.36 25.10 -5.61
N GLY A 306 -1.67 25.57 -6.66
CA GLY A 306 -0.29 26.02 -6.59
C GLY A 306 -0.07 27.33 -5.83
N GLY A 307 1.22 27.64 -5.58
CA GLY A 307 1.65 28.95 -5.12
C GLY A 307 2.85 28.88 -4.18
N SER A 308 4.01 29.31 -4.68
CA SER A 308 5.25 29.58 -3.96
C SER A 308 5.07 30.37 -2.65
N TRP A 309 5.85 30.07 -1.61
CA TRP A 309 6.64 31.10 -0.92
C TRP A 309 7.73 30.55 0.00
N GLN A 310 8.84 31.28 -0.05
CA GLN A 310 10.03 31.20 0.77
C GLN A 310 9.72 31.57 2.23
N ALA A 311 10.37 30.91 3.20
CA ALA A 311 10.59 31.39 4.56
C ALA A 311 11.27 30.28 5.40
N ILE A 312 12.36 30.41 6.16
CA ILE A 312 13.25 31.53 6.52
C ILE A 312 14.59 30.91 6.91
N VAL A 313 15.69 31.44 6.35
CA VAL A 313 17.04 31.31 6.90
C VAL A 313 17.18 32.35 8.02
N GLY A 314 17.47 31.91 9.25
CA GLY A 314 17.64 32.79 10.41
C GLY A 314 18.92 32.46 11.18
N LEU A 315 20.06 32.89 10.64
CA LEU A 315 21.32 33.04 11.38
C LEU A 315 21.66 34.54 11.36
N LEU A 316 21.69 35.19 12.54
CA LEU A 316 22.80 36.03 13.02
C LEU A 316 22.41 36.97 14.20
N ALA A 317 23.38 37.10 15.09
CA ALA A 317 23.70 38.26 15.93
C ALA A 317 22.90 38.52 17.22
N PHE A 318 23.32 37.83 18.30
CA PHE A 318 23.36 38.43 19.63
C PHE A 318 24.70 39.16 19.81
N SER A 319 24.71 40.51 19.78
CA SER A 319 25.60 41.34 20.61
C SER A 319 25.34 42.83 20.38
N LEU A 320 25.07 43.53 21.49
CA LEU A 320 25.49 44.89 21.90
C LEU A 320 24.36 45.74 22.51
N PHE A 321 24.39 45.75 23.84
CA PHE A 321 24.39 46.93 24.72
C PHE A 321 23.58 48.19 24.32
N SER A 322 22.53 48.44 25.10
CA SER A 322 22.38 49.60 26.00
C SER A 322 21.85 50.96 25.52
N ILE A 323 20.72 51.32 26.16
CA ILE A 323 20.35 52.63 26.76
C ILE A 323 19.95 53.77 25.79
N PHE A 324 18.66 54.15 25.77
CA PHE A 324 18.18 55.41 26.37
C PHE A 324 16.65 55.49 26.46
N TRP A 325 16.23 56.23 27.49
CA TRP A 325 14.90 56.40 28.06
C TRP A 325 14.08 57.51 27.35
N LEU A 326 12.76 57.53 27.60
CA LEU A 326 11.81 58.67 27.63
C LEU A 326 10.70 58.84 26.55
N PHE A 327 9.50 58.43 26.99
CA PHE A 327 8.24 59.19 27.12
C PHE A 327 7.62 59.99 25.96
N TYR A 328 6.37 59.63 25.64
CA TYR A 328 5.11 60.43 25.49
C TYR A 328 4.27 59.75 24.39
N GLY A 329 3.02 59.28 24.56
CA GLY A 329 1.95 59.79 25.40
C GLY A 329 0.99 60.66 24.58
N ALA A 330 0.24 60.09 23.62
CA ALA A 330 -1.04 60.63 23.12
C ALA A 330 -1.76 59.69 22.12
N ARG A 331 -2.95 59.23 22.50
CA ARG A 331 -4.12 58.90 21.64
C ARG A 331 -5.15 60.04 21.89
N PRO A 332 -6.31 60.16 21.20
CA PRO A 332 -6.87 59.43 20.03
C PRO A 332 -7.57 60.38 18.99
N LYS A 333 -8.41 59.78 18.11
CA LYS A 333 -9.49 60.32 17.24
C LYS A 333 -9.09 60.44 15.76
N HIS A 334 -9.89 60.12 14.74
CA HIS A 334 -11.22 59.51 14.57
C HIS A 334 -11.44 59.31 13.04
N VAL A 335 -12.31 58.36 12.70
CA VAL A 335 -13.27 58.36 11.56
C VAL A 335 -12.81 57.86 10.18
N ALA A 336 -13.72 57.02 9.67
CA ALA A 336 -13.80 56.31 8.41
C ALA A 336 -13.92 57.19 7.15
N LYS A 337 -13.41 56.64 6.05
CA LYS A 337 -14.21 56.29 4.87
C LYS A 337 -13.54 55.15 4.13
#